data_AF-A0A1L9VPW9-F1
#
_entry.id   AF-A0A1L9VPW9-F1
#
_cell.length_a   1.000
_cell.length_b   1.000
_cell.length_c   1.000
_cell.angle_alpha   90.00
_cell.angle_beta   90.00
_cell.angle_gamma   90.00
#
_symmetry.space_group_name_H-M   'P 1'
#
loop_
_entity.id
_entity.type
_entity.pdbx_description
1 polymer ?
#
loop_
_entity_poly.entity_id
_entity_poly.type
_entity_poly.pdbx_seq_one_letter_code
_entity_poly.pdbx_strand_id
1 'polypeptide(L)'
;MFHDAVDTLFSHQPDIDCIYGNVRRDCFRPLARKYQGGGFCLHELTISSERLHALAKLLLVAQFGPFNSLDIEEFPDLDKVTSCIVKAFHRNPDVGITWPMFDDAARGTPFLFTSLSQILSIFTGRLDSDYYLEDLVPQPVATFLTFPIIMQLCLIIRENIYWEGFRQLHRYYPETDPVEVPTIADNITSLDDAAVLLISGKIIHTCEEALFGAFIPIPSKDGYEIQEQHDHWPELFSCLLLELSPVHDVSWGNINRPGWSVTSDELCFGEKDNGAALVFQKGLKETTFTRNTEQKDPAYTATAWRGNGTTEIDVETIEIWSDLYSTEND
;
A
#
# COMPACT_ATOMS: atom_id res chain seq x y z
N MET A 1 -28.89 12.75 2.06
CA MET A 1 -28.32 12.96 0.70
C MET A 1 -27.89 14.40 0.41
N PHE A 2 -28.76 15.42 0.54
CA PHE A 2 -28.29 16.83 0.39
C PHE A 2 -27.26 17.21 1.45
N HIS A 3 -27.58 16.92 2.71
CA HIS A 3 -26.66 17.15 3.81
C HIS A 3 -25.44 16.24 3.68
N ASP A 4 -25.61 14.96 3.35
CA ASP A 4 -24.50 14.01 3.13
C ASP A 4 -23.55 14.49 2.02
N ALA A 5 -24.05 14.96 0.88
CA ALA A 5 -23.23 15.51 -0.19
C ALA A 5 -22.53 16.82 0.23
N VAL A 6 -23.20 17.67 1.00
CA VAL A 6 -22.59 18.88 1.59
C VAL A 6 -21.50 18.50 2.60
N ASP A 7 -21.73 17.45 3.39
CA ASP A 7 -20.81 16.98 4.43
C ASP A 7 -19.60 16.29 3.80
N THR A 8 -19.80 15.43 2.80
CA THR A 8 -18.70 14.83 2.01
C THR A 8 -17.85 15.91 1.35
N LEU A 9 -18.45 16.90 0.67
CA LEU A 9 -17.71 17.99 0.03
C LEU A 9 -16.97 18.87 1.03
N PHE A 10 -17.57 19.10 2.20
CA PHE A 10 -16.95 19.91 3.26
C PHE A 10 -15.82 19.16 3.99
N SER A 11 -15.96 17.86 4.22
CA SER A 11 -14.97 17.01 4.90
C SER A 11 -13.78 16.65 4.02
N HIS A 12 -13.92 16.73 2.69
CA HIS A 12 -12.83 16.46 1.73
C HIS A 12 -12.31 17.75 1.08
N GLN A 13 -12.59 18.91 1.67
CA GLN A 13 -11.87 20.11 1.24
C GLN A 13 -10.39 19.93 1.60
N PRO A 14 -9.45 20.30 0.71
CA PRO A 14 -8.04 20.27 1.06
C PRO A 14 -7.81 21.16 2.28
N ASP A 15 -7.01 20.70 3.24
CA ASP A 15 -6.56 21.55 4.34
C ASP A 15 -5.74 22.69 3.72
N ILE A 16 -6.33 23.89 3.74
CA ILE A 16 -5.64 25.07 3.26
C ILE A 16 -4.87 25.61 4.45
N ASP A 17 -3.55 25.72 4.26
CA ASP A 17 -2.57 26.22 5.21
C ASP A 17 -3.09 27.37 6.09
N CYS A 18 -2.65 27.41 7.36
CA CYS A 18 -3.19 28.12 8.53
C CYS A 18 -3.50 29.64 8.40
N ILE A 19 -3.15 30.24 7.27
CA ILE A 19 -3.38 31.62 6.88
C ILE A 19 -4.66 31.85 6.04
N TYR A 20 -5.29 30.78 5.54
CA TYR A 20 -6.57 30.85 4.81
C TYR A 20 -7.64 30.02 5.54
N GLY A 21 -8.80 30.62 5.78
CA GLY A 21 -9.91 29.90 6.41
C GLY A 21 -10.54 28.88 5.45
N ASN A 22 -10.84 27.69 5.97
CA ASN A 22 -11.60 26.65 5.26
C ASN A 22 -12.87 27.21 4.60
N VAL A 23 -13.21 26.66 3.44
CA VAL A 23 -14.43 27.01 2.71
C VAL A 23 -15.62 26.63 3.58
N ARG A 24 -16.47 27.62 3.88
CA ARG A 24 -17.65 27.39 4.73
C ARG A 24 -18.56 26.33 4.11
N ARG A 25 -19.00 25.37 4.93
CA ARG A 25 -19.92 24.28 4.56
C ARG A 25 -21.08 24.72 3.65
N ASP A 26 -21.64 25.89 3.92
CA ASP A 26 -22.80 26.40 3.18
C ASP A 26 -22.50 26.76 1.72
N CYS A 27 -21.22 26.97 1.36
CA CYS A 27 -20.78 27.22 -0.01
C CYS A 27 -20.93 25.99 -0.92
N PHE A 28 -21.04 24.78 -0.35
CA PHE A 28 -21.23 23.54 -1.11
C PHE A 28 -22.72 23.24 -1.39
N ARG A 29 -23.65 23.95 -0.74
CA ARG A 29 -25.09 23.78 -0.91
C ARG A 29 -25.58 23.97 -2.36
N PRO A 30 -25.11 24.95 -3.14
CA PRO A 30 -25.51 25.08 -4.54
C PRO A 30 -25.10 23.89 -5.39
N LEU A 31 -23.92 23.31 -5.12
CA LEU A 31 -23.41 22.13 -5.80
C LEU A 31 -24.23 20.89 -5.40
N ALA A 32 -24.45 20.66 -4.10
CA ALA A 32 -25.28 19.57 -3.61
C ALA A 32 -26.74 19.64 -4.11
N ARG A 33 -27.32 20.84 -4.28
CA ARG A 33 -28.66 21.02 -4.87
C ARG A 33 -28.72 20.57 -6.33
N LYS A 34 -27.64 20.76 -7.11
CA LYS A 34 -27.57 20.28 -8.51
C LYS A 34 -27.61 18.76 -8.57
N TYR A 35 -27.00 18.06 -7.61
CA TYR A 35 -27.05 16.60 -7.52
C TYR A 35 -28.39 16.07 -7.00
N GLN A 36 -29.06 16.82 -6.12
CA GLN A 36 -30.35 16.44 -5.53
C GLN A 36 -31.52 16.45 -6.53
N GLY A 37 -31.44 17.25 -7.60
CA GLY A 37 -32.51 17.36 -8.61
C GLY A 37 -32.62 16.16 -9.57
N GLY A 38 -31.65 15.25 -9.57
CA GLY A 38 -31.55 14.17 -10.57
C GLY A 38 -32.04 12.79 -10.11
N GLY A 39 -32.45 12.61 -8.86
CA GLY A 39 -32.91 11.31 -8.36
C GLY A 39 -31.82 10.23 -8.27
N PHE A 40 -30.54 10.61 -8.34
CA PHE A 40 -29.42 9.67 -8.30
C PHE A 40 -29.15 9.18 -6.88
N CYS A 41 -29.14 7.86 -6.66
CA CYS A 41 -28.56 7.29 -5.45
C CYS A 41 -27.03 7.23 -5.60
N LEU A 42 -26.26 7.62 -4.58
CA LEU A 42 -24.79 7.52 -4.60
C LEU A 42 -24.34 6.07 -4.88
N HIS A 43 -25.11 5.09 -4.40
CA HIS A 43 -24.89 3.66 -4.65
C HIS A 43 -25.15 3.22 -6.10
N GLU A 44 -25.86 4.01 -6.89
CA GLU A 44 -26.11 3.78 -8.32
C GLU A 44 -25.05 4.44 -9.22
N LEU A 45 -24.16 5.26 -8.65
CA LEU A 45 -23.02 5.80 -9.40
C LEU A 45 -21.97 4.72 -9.58
N THR A 46 -21.67 4.43 -10.85
CA THR A 46 -20.66 3.45 -11.25
C THR A 46 -19.54 4.14 -12.01
N ILE A 47 -18.30 3.91 -11.60
CA ILE A 47 -17.11 4.31 -12.34
C ILE A 47 -16.74 3.15 -13.27
N SER A 48 -16.46 3.44 -14.54
CA SER A 48 -15.94 2.39 -15.43
C SER A 48 -14.51 2.04 -15.06
N SER A 49 -14.15 0.75 -15.14
CA SER A 49 -12.80 0.27 -14.83
C SER A 49 -11.73 0.98 -15.66
N GLU A 50 -12.02 1.26 -16.94
CA GLU A 50 -11.10 1.99 -17.82
C GLU A 50 -10.82 3.41 -17.32
N ARG A 51 -11.84 4.13 -16.85
CA ARG A 51 -11.66 5.50 -16.34
C ARG A 51 -10.90 5.52 -15.03
N LEU A 52 -11.18 4.57 -14.13
CA LEU A 52 -10.40 4.46 -12.90
C LEU A 52 -8.96 4.06 -13.18
N HIS A 53 -8.72 3.16 -14.15
CA HIS A 53 -7.38 2.77 -14.57
C HIS A 53 -6.58 3.96 -15.11
N ALA A 54 -7.14 4.72 -16.03
CA ALA A 54 -6.49 5.93 -16.53
C ALA A 54 -6.21 6.96 -15.41
N LEU A 55 -7.15 7.14 -14.48
CA LEU A 55 -6.98 8.04 -13.34
C LEU A 55 -5.88 7.54 -12.39
N ALA A 56 -5.90 6.26 -12.00
CA ALA A 56 -4.89 5.68 -11.13
C ALA A 56 -3.50 5.76 -11.76
N LYS A 57 -3.37 5.48 -13.07
CA LYS A 57 -2.12 5.64 -13.81
C LYS A 57 -1.62 7.09 -13.75
N LEU A 58 -2.50 8.06 -13.99
CA LEU A 58 -2.18 9.48 -13.90
C LEU A 58 -1.72 9.88 -12.49
N LEU A 59 -2.43 9.41 -11.45
CA LEU A 59 -2.09 9.70 -10.06
C LEU A 59 -0.76 9.07 -9.65
N LEU A 60 -0.46 7.86 -10.10
CA LEU A 60 0.86 7.26 -9.89
C LEU A 60 1.94 8.10 -10.57
N VAL A 61 1.78 8.46 -11.85
CA VAL A 61 2.74 9.32 -12.59
C VAL A 61 2.93 10.68 -11.92
N ALA A 62 1.87 11.25 -11.36
CA ALA A 62 1.92 12.51 -10.65
C ALA A 62 2.83 12.50 -9.41
N GLN A 63 3.08 11.32 -8.81
CA GLN A 63 3.98 11.20 -7.65
C GLN A 63 5.46 11.31 -8.03
N PHE A 64 5.80 11.12 -9.30
CA PHE A 64 7.18 11.02 -9.76
C PHE A 64 7.91 12.36 -9.71
N GLY A 65 7.22 13.48 -9.91
CA GLY A 65 7.89 14.74 -10.22
C GLY A 65 7.04 15.69 -11.04
N PRO A 66 7.61 16.83 -11.46
CA PRO A 66 6.98 17.68 -12.46
C PRO A 66 6.70 16.88 -13.75
N PHE A 67 5.46 16.90 -14.25
CA PHE A 67 4.99 16.15 -15.44
C PHE A 67 5.79 16.32 -16.74
N ASN A 68 6.78 17.20 -16.75
CA ASN A 68 7.48 17.64 -17.95
C ASN A 68 8.81 16.90 -18.17
N SER A 69 9.27 16.09 -17.21
CA SER A 69 10.59 15.45 -17.24
C SER A 69 10.55 13.93 -17.50
N LEU A 70 9.37 13.29 -17.52
CA LEU A 70 9.27 11.83 -17.48
C LEU A 70 8.75 11.27 -18.80
N ASP A 71 9.50 10.31 -19.35
CA ASP A 71 9.02 9.46 -20.44
C ASP A 71 8.32 8.23 -19.84
N ILE A 72 7.00 8.17 -19.97
CA ILE A 72 6.18 7.07 -19.42
C ILE A 72 6.60 5.71 -20.03
N GLU A 73 7.18 5.71 -21.23
CA GLU A 73 7.69 4.50 -21.88
C GLU A 73 8.88 3.88 -21.12
N GLU A 74 9.54 4.62 -20.23
CA GLU A 74 10.63 4.11 -19.37
C GLU A 74 10.14 3.23 -18.22
N PHE A 75 8.83 3.14 -17.97
CA PHE A 75 8.24 2.40 -16.86
C PHE A 75 7.35 1.24 -17.33
N PRO A 76 7.93 0.11 -17.78
CA PRO A 76 7.17 -1.00 -18.37
C PRO A 76 6.15 -1.64 -17.42
N ASP A 77 6.39 -1.59 -16.11
CA ASP A 77 5.50 -2.19 -15.10
C ASP A 77 4.33 -1.27 -14.69
N LEU A 78 4.30 -0.03 -15.14
CA LEU A 78 3.30 0.95 -14.69
C LEU A 78 1.87 0.49 -14.95
N ASP A 79 1.59 -0.06 -16.13
CA ASP A 79 0.26 -0.57 -16.46
C ASP A 79 -0.11 -1.80 -15.64
N LYS A 80 0.86 -2.66 -15.33
CA LYS A 80 0.65 -3.84 -14.48
C LYS A 80 0.32 -3.43 -13.05
N VAL A 81 1.10 -2.53 -12.46
CA VAL A 81 0.86 -1.98 -11.11
C VAL A 81 -0.50 -1.29 -11.03
N THR A 82 -0.80 -0.42 -12.01
CA THR A 82 -2.12 0.24 -12.11
C THR A 82 -3.25 -0.79 -12.15
N SER A 83 -3.09 -1.86 -12.92
CA SER A 83 -4.08 -2.92 -13.02
C SER A 83 -4.28 -3.66 -11.69
N CYS A 84 -3.20 -3.92 -10.95
CA CYS A 84 -3.29 -4.55 -9.62
C CYS A 84 -4.10 -3.69 -8.65
N ILE A 85 -3.89 -2.37 -8.65
CA ILE A 85 -4.66 -1.40 -7.85
C ILE A 85 -6.12 -1.40 -8.28
N VAL A 86 -6.41 -1.22 -9.56
CA VAL A 86 -7.80 -1.12 -10.07
C VAL A 86 -8.61 -2.39 -9.81
N LYS A 87 -7.98 -3.58 -9.86
CA LYS A 87 -8.64 -4.85 -9.50
C LYS A 87 -9.19 -4.84 -8.06
N ALA A 88 -8.59 -4.08 -7.13
CA ALA A 88 -9.12 -3.92 -5.77
C ALA A 88 -10.45 -3.16 -5.73
N PHE A 89 -10.62 -2.20 -6.65
CA PHE A 89 -11.84 -1.39 -6.81
C PHE A 89 -12.89 -2.10 -7.67
N HIS A 90 -12.47 -2.89 -8.65
CA HIS A 90 -13.33 -3.53 -9.64
C HIS A 90 -13.63 -5.00 -9.29
N ARG A 91 -14.36 -5.21 -8.20
CA ARG A 91 -14.60 -6.54 -7.61
C ARG A 91 -15.69 -7.35 -8.30
N ASN A 92 -16.61 -6.69 -9.00
CA ASN A 92 -17.66 -7.33 -9.79
C ASN A 92 -17.69 -6.72 -11.21
N PRO A 93 -17.32 -7.49 -12.25
CA PRO A 93 -17.26 -6.99 -13.62
C PRO A 93 -18.62 -6.61 -14.21
N ASP A 94 -19.73 -7.12 -13.66
CA ASP A 94 -21.07 -6.96 -14.25
C ASP A 94 -21.72 -5.61 -13.94
N VAL A 95 -21.27 -4.92 -12.88
CA VAL A 95 -21.90 -3.69 -12.36
C VAL A 95 -20.98 -2.48 -12.34
N GLY A 96 -19.71 -2.63 -12.75
CA GLY A 96 -18.69 -1.60 -12.64
C GLY A 96 -18.28 -1.30 -11.19
N ILE A 97 -17.51 -0.22 -10.99
CA ILE A 97 -17.01 0.17 -9.67
C ILE A 97 -18.08 1.03 -8.97
N THR A 98 -18.79 0.42 -8.02
CA THR A 98 -19.81 1.11 -7.21
C THR A 98 -19.17 1.93 -6.09
N TRP A 99 -19.90 2.89 -5.52
CA TRP A 99 -19.42 3.66 -4.37
C TRP A 99 -18.96 2.80 -3.18
N PRO A 100 -19.70 1.76 -2.73
CA PRO A 100 -19.22 0.89 -1.64
C PRO A 100 -17.92 0.14 -1.98
N MET A 101 -17.74 -0.31 -3.22
CA MET A 101 -16.47 -0.95 -3.64
C MET A 101 -15.32 0.06 -3.60
N PHE A 102 -15.60 1.29 -4.02
CA PHE A 102 -14.62 2.38 -4.00
C PHE A 102 -14.22 2.78 -2.59
N ASP A 103 -15.20 3.04 -1.71
CA ASP A 103 -14.96 3.43 -0.30
C ASP A 103 -14.15 2.37 0.44
N ASP A 104 -14.47 1.10 0.23
CA ASP A 104 -13.76 -0.01 0.87
C ASP A 104 -12.34 -0.19 0.31
N ALA A 105 -12.15 -0.13 -1.01
CA ALA A 105 -10.83 -0.27 -1.63
C ALA A 105 -9.91 0.94 -1.35
N ALA A 106 -10.47 2.14 -1.21
CA ALA A 106 -9.71 3.35 -0.86
C ALA A 106 -9.04 3.24 0.51
N ARG A 107 -9.57 2.43 1.44
CA ARG A 107 -8.92 2.17 2.74
C ARG A 107 -7.60 1.41 2.60
N GLY A 108 -7.43 0.61 1.55
CA GLY A 108 -6.17 -0.06 1.23
C GLY A 108 -5.18 0.83 0.48
N THR A 109 -5.60 2.02 0.02
CA THR A 109 -4.78 2.95 -0.74
C THR A 109 -4.99 4.41 -0.26
N PRO A 110 -4.76 4.68 1.04
CA PRO A 110 -5.11 5.97 1.65
C PRO A 110 -4.49 7.18 0.94
N PHE A 111 -3.31 7.04 0.33
CA PHE A 111 -2.61 8.13 -0.35
C PHE A 111 -2.80 8.15 -1.87
N LEU A 112 -3.70 7.34 -2.44
CA LEU A 112 -3.94 7.33 -3.90
C LEU A 112 -4.26 8.72 -4.45
N PHE A 113 -5.04 9.50 -3.72
CA PHE A 113 -5.48 10.82 -4.15
C PHE A 113 -4.58 11.96 -3.67
N THR A 114 -3.52 11.69 -2.90
CA THR A 114 -2.57 12.72 -2.47
C THR A 114 -1.98 13.47 -3.67
N SER A 115 -1.70 12.76 -4.76
CA SER A 115 -1.15 13.34 -5.99
C SER A 115 -2.15 14.20 -6.78
N LEU A 116 -3.44 14.15 -6.45
CA LEU A 116 -4.42 15.03 -7.05
C LEU A 116 -4.15 16.48 -6.66
N SER A 117 -3.71 16.73 -5.42
CA SER A 117 -3.34 18.09 -4.99
C SER A 117 -2.15 18.60 -5.81
N GLN A 118 -1.15 17.76 -6.09
CA GLN A 118 0.01 18.07 -6.93
C GLN A 118 -0.41 18.39 -8.38
N ILE A 119 -1.34 17.62 -8.96
CA ILE A 119 -1.89 17.96 -10.29
C ILE A 119 -2.60 19.31 -10.27
N LEU A 120 -3.43 19.56 -9.26
CA LEU A 120 -4.19 20.80 -9.15
C LEU A 120 -3.30 22.01 -8.89
N SER A 121 -2.21 21.83 -8.15
CA SER A 121 -1.28 22.90 -7.79
C SER A 121 -0.66 23.56 -9.04
N ILE A 122 -0.35 22.75 -10.07
CA ILE A 122 0.12 23.19 -11.39
C ILE A 122 -0.86 24.16 -12.04
N PHE A 123 -2.16 23.85 -12.03
CA PHE A 123 -3.18 24.72 -12.61
C PHE A 123 -3.37 26.02 -11.82
N THR A 124 -2.99 26.04 -10.55
CA THR A 124 -3.08 27.23 -9.68
C THR A 124 -1.80 28.05 -9.62
N GLY A 125 -0.72 27.61 -10.28
CA GLY A 125 0.58 28.29 -10.27
C GLY A 125 1.32 28.22 -8.93
N ARG A 126 0.88 27.34 -8.01
CA ARG A 126 1.57 27.03 -6.76
C ARG A 126 2.31 25.72 -6.94
N LEU A 127 3.52 25.76 -7.48
CA LEU A 127 4.38 24.58 -7.47
C LEU A 127 4.94 24.47 -6.05
N ASP A 128 4.29 23.69 -5.18
CA ASP A 128 4.98 23.19 -3.98
C ASP A 128 6.06 22.23 -4.47
N SER A 129 7.32 22.62 -4.23
CA SER A 129 8.52 21.90 -4.67
C SER A 129 8.90 20.75 -3.75
N ASP A 130 8.23 20.60 -2.61
CA ASP A 130 8.89 20.02 -1.44
C ASP A 130 8.68 18.50 -1.28
N TYR A 131 8.00 17.82 -2.21
CA TYR A 131 7.63 16.40 -2.04
C TYR A 131 7.62 15.58 -3.33
N TYR A 132 8.53 15.82 -4.26
CA TYR A 132 8.70 14.95 -5.42
C TYR A 132 9.62 13.79 -5.09
N LEU A 133 9.23 12.59 -5.54
CA LEU A 133 9.97 11.34 -5.32
C LEU A 133 10.96 11.07 -6.47
N GLU A 134 11.33 12.09 -7.24
CA GLU A 134 12.16 11.98 -8.46
C GLU A 134 13.56 11.43 -8.19
N ASP A 135 14.12 11.69 -7.00
CA ASP A 135 15.43 11.17 -6.60
C ASP A 135 15.40 9.70 -6.13
N LEU A 136 14.21 9.07 -6.08
CA LEU A 136 14.01 7.71 -5.55
C LEU A 136 14.06 6.63 -6.61
N VAL A 137 14.50 6.91 -7.84
CA VAL A 137 14.65 5.90 -8.88
C VAL A 137 15.70 4.88 -8.45
N PRO A 138 15.30 3.67 -8.02
CA PRO A 138 16.27 2.66 -7.61
C PRO A 138 17.05 2.25 -8.85
N GLN A 139 18.37 2.08 -8.72
CA GLN A 139 19.18 1.67 -9.87
C GLN A 139 18.69 0.29 -10.37
N PRO A 140 18.18 0.19 -11.61
CA PRO A 140 17.35 -0.93 -12.08
C PRO A 140 18.10 -2.26 -12.28
N VAL A 141 19.41 -2.31 -12.01
CA VAL A 141 20.24 -3.48 -12.35
C VAL A 141 20.22 -4.55 -11.24
N ALA A 142 19.68 -4.23 -10.05
CA ALA A 142 19.89 -5.07 -8.87
C ALA A 142 18.66 -5.29 -7.96
N THR A 143 17.43 -5.02 -8.40
CA THR A 143 16.21 -5.25 -7.60
C THR A 143 14.97 -5.47 -8.49
N PHE A 144 13.97 -6.19 -7.98
CA PHE A 144 12.63 -6.23 -8.58
C PHE A 144 11.75 -5.04 -8.17
N LEU A 145 12.18 -4.24 -7.19
CA LEU A 145 11.51 -3.04 -6.73
C LEU A 145 11.67 -1.93 -7.79
N THR A 146 10.83 -1.96 -8.81
CA THR A 146 10.79 -0.92 -9.83
C THR A 146 10.11 0.33 -9.30
N PHE A 147 10.35 1.47 -9.93
CA PHE A 147 9.75 2.73 -9.49
C PHE A 147 8.21 2.68 -9.39
N PRO A 148 7.46 2.08 -10.35
CA PRO A 148 6.02 1.89 -10.18
C PRO A 148 5.63 1.11 -8.91
N ILE A 149 6.42 0.11 -8.50
CA ILE A 149 6.17 -0.65 -7.27
C ILE A 149 6.45 0.23 -6.04
N ILE A 150 7.49 1.08 -6.07
CA ILE A 150 7.71 2.08 -5.01
C ILE A 150 6.49 3.00 -4.88
N MET A 151 5.97 3.53 -5.99
CA MET A 151 4.76 4.37 -5.94
C MET A 151 3.55 3.60 -5.40
N GLN A 152 3.44 2.30 -5.72
CA GLN A 152 2.41 1.44 -5.15
C GLN A 152 2.55 1.31 -3.62
N LEU A 153 3.77 1.19 -3.10
CA LEU A 153 4.05 1.21 -1.65
C LEU A 153 3.71 2.58 -1.05
N CYS A 154 4.07 3.68 -1.72
CA CYS A 154 3.71 5.04 -1.29
C CYS A 154 2.20 5.25 -1.18
N LEU A 155 1.35 4.45 -1.83
CA LEU A 155 -0.10 4.53 -1.61
C LEU A 155 -0.51 4.16 -0.18
N ILE A 156 0.36 3.46 0.55
CA ILE A 156 0.08 2.86 1.86
C ILE A 156 1.00 3.43 2.93
N ILE A 157 2.31 3.55 2.68
CA ILE A 157 3.33 3.83 3.71
C ILE A 157 4.10 5.14 3.45
N ARG A 158 3.51 6.09 2.70
CA ARG A 158 4.16 7.36 2.32
C ARG A 158 4.74 8.11 3.52
N GLU A 159 3.94 8.31 4.55
CA GLU A 159 4.31 9.11 5.73
C GLU A 159 5.06 8.29 6.79
N ASN A 160 5.36 7.02 6.50
CA ASN A 160 5.94 6.06 7.44
C ASN A 160 7.40 5.72 7.19
N ILE A 161 7.94 6.17 6.06
CA ILE A 161 9.27 5.83 5.58
C ILE A 161 9.97 7.13 5.21
N TYR A 162 11.19 7.31 5.72
CA TYR A 162 12.07 8.34 5.19
C TYR A 162 12.63 7.90 3.84
N TRP A 163 11.89 8.22 2.78
CA TRP A 163 12.16 7.69 1.44
C TRP A 163 13.56 8.02 0.93
N GLU A 164 14.11 9.21 1.19
CA GLU A 164 15.48 9.59 0.78
C GLU A 164 16.55 8.62 1.32
N GLY A 165 16.32 8.02 2.48
CA GLY A 165 17.20 7.02 3.09
C GLY A 165 16.86 5.57 2.71
N PHE A 166 15.76 5.34 1.98
CA PHE A 166 15.19 4.02 1.71
C PHE A 166 16.07 3.21 0.76
N ARG A 167 16.63 2.10 1.27
CA ARG A 167 17.60 1.29 0.53
C ARG A 167 17.50 -0.20 0.86
N GLN A 168 17.90 -1.01 -0.12
CA GLN A 168 17.97 -2.45 0.02
C GLN A 168 19.13 -2.82 0.96
N LEU A 169 18.83 -3.55 2.03
CA LEU A 169 19.83 -4.04 2.97
C LEU A 169 20.21 -5.48 2.69
N HIS A 170 19.20 -6.30 2.40
CA HIS A 170 19.39 -7.72 2.14
C HIS A 170 18.63 -8.18 0.91
N ARG A 171 19.18 -9.18 0.25
CA ARG A 171 18.59 -9.84 -0.91
C ARG A 171 18.95 -11.32 -0.87
N TYR A 172 17.93 -12.16 -1.06
CA TYR A 172 18.07 -13.61 -1.00
C TYR A 172 17.46 -14.24 -2.25
N TYR A 173 18.11 -15.29 -2.73
CA TYR A 173 17.64 -16.13 -3.84
C TYR A 173 17.52 -17.57 -3.33
N PRO A 174 16.38 -17.94 -2.72
CA PRO A 174 16.25 -19.24 -2.03
C PRO A 174 16.63 -20.47 -2.86
N GLU A 175 16.52 -20.39 -4.19
CA GLU A 175 16.88 -21.49 -5.09
C GLU A 175 18.39 -21.62 -5.32
N THR A 176 19.12 -20.50 -5.43
CA THR A 176 20.55 -20.51 -5.76
C THR A 176 21.46 -20.28 -4.55
N ASP A 177 20.95 -19.62 -3.51
CA ASP A 177 21.65 -19.29 -2.27
C ASP A 177 20.74 -19.58 -1.07
N PRO A 178 20.65 -20.86 -0.65
CA PRO A 178 19.77 -21.25 0.44
C PRO A 178 20.21 -20.62 1.77
N VAL A 179 19.26 -19.99 2.45
CA VAL A 179 19.46 -19.36 3.76
C VAL A 179 18.54 -19.99 4.79
N GLU A 180 19.03 -20.13 6.02
CA GLU A 180 18.21 -20.65 7.12
C GLU A 180 17.13 -19.63 7.50
N VAL A 181 15.91 -20.12 7.73
CA VAL A 181 14.74 -19.29 8.01
C VAL A 181 14.94 -18.26 9.14
N PRO A 182 15.58 -18.60 10.28
CA PRO A 182 15.86 -17.63 11.33
C PRO A 182 16.69 -16.43 10.88
N THR A 183 17.55 -16.59 9.88
CA THR A 183 18.41 -15.51 9.36
C THR A 183 17.60 -14.33 8.86
N ILE A 184 16.44 -14.56 8.22
CA ILE A 184 15.58 -13.46 7.76
C ILE A 184 14.97 -12.73 8.96
N ALA A 185 14.46 -13.48 9.95
CA ALA A 185 13.87 -12.90 11.15
C ALA A 185 14.90 -12.10 11.95
N ASP A 186 16.13 -12.59 12.06
CA ASP A 186 17.23 -11.91 12.75
C ASP A 186 17.62 -10.62 12.03
N ASN A 187 17.75 -10.66 10.69
CA ASN A 187 18.07 -9.46 9.92
C ASN A 187 16.98 -8.40 10.05
N ILE A 188 15.70 -8.78 10.04
CA ILE A 188 14.58 -7.86 10.30
C ILE A 188 14.67 -7.29 11.72
N THR A 189 14.76 -8.15 12.73
CA THR A 189 14.73 -7.75 14.15
C THR A 189 15.93 -6.89 14.55
N SER A 190 17.04 -6.99 13.82
CA SER A 190 18.24 -6.20 14.04
C SER A 190 18.17 -4.76 13.54
N LEU A 191 17.11 -4.39 12.81
CA LEU A 191 16.93 -3.04 12.28
C LEU A 191 16.42 -2.08 13.36
N ASP A 192 17.06 -0.92 13.41
CA ASP A 192 16.65 0.20 14.27
C ASP A 192 15.48 0.99 13.66
N ASP A 193 15.44 1.08 12.34
CA ASP A 193 14.43 1.80 11.54
C ASP A 193 13.38 0.86 10.93
N ALA A 194 12.38 1.41 10.24
CA ALA A 194 11.29 0.63 9.68
C ALA A 194 11.79 -0.34 8.60
N ALA A 195 11.13 -1.50 8.50
CA ALA A 195 11.48 -2.53 7.53
C ALA A 195 10.35 -2.79 6.54
N VAL A 196 10.70 -2.91 5.26
CA VAL A 196 9.83 -3.45 4.21
C VAL A 196 10.42 -4.77 3.73
N LEU A 197 9.73 -5.87 4.03
CA LEU A 197 10.02 -7.19 3.50
C LEU A 197 9.22 -7.39 2.23
N LEU A 198 9.87 -7.71 1.12
CA LEU A 198 9.23 -7.98 -0.17
C LEU A 198 9.62 -9.35 -0.71
N ILE A 199 8.67 -10.01 -1.36
CA ILE A 199 8.80 -11.36 -1.90
C ILE A 199 8.26 -11.33 -3.32
N SER A 200 9.13 -11.60 -4.29
CA SER A 200 8.74 -11.80 -5.68
C SER A 200 8.74 -13.28 -6.03
N GLY A 201 7.80 -13.69 -6.86
CA GLY A 201 7.73 -15.07 -7.32
C GLY A 201 6.56 -15.32 -8.26
N LYS A 202 6.14 -16.58 -8.34
CA LYS A 202 4.99 -16.99 -9.14
C LYS A 202 3.98 -17.75 -8.31
N ILE A 203 2.70 -17.49 -8.52
CA ILE A 203 1.62 -18.30 -7.94
C ILE A 203 1.72 -19.71 -8.55
N ILE A 204 1.88 -20.74 -7.70
CA ILE A 204 2.21 -22.10 -8.13
C ILE A 204 1.19 -22.67 -9.13
N HIS A 205 -0.10 -22.38 -8.96
CA HIS A 205 -1.16 -22.97 -9.78
C HIS A 205 -1.47 -22.19 -11.07
N THR A 206 -1.18 -20.89 -11.12
CA THR A 206 -1.52 -20.04 -12.27
C THR A 206 -0.30 -19.55 -13.04
N CYS A 207 0.89 -19.68 -12.46
CA CYS A 207 2.14 -19.08 -12.93
C CYS A 207 2.07 -17.55 -13.07
N GLU A 208 1.07 -16.88 -12.48
CA GLU A 208 0.98 -15.42 -12.47
C GLU A 208 2.03 -14.85 -11.52
N GLU A 209 2.64 -13.73 -11.90
CA GLU A 209 3.64 -13.06 -11.08
C GLU A 209 3.03 -12.51 -9.79
N ALA A 210 3.68 -12.83 -8.68
CA ALA A 210 3.28 -12.50 -7.33
C ALA A 210 4.26 -11.51 -6.72
N LEU A 211 3.73 -10.52 -6.00
CA LEU A 211 4.51 -9.62 -5.16
C LEU A 211 3.77 -9.41 -3.84
N PHE A 212 4.37 -9.91 -2.77
CA PHE A 212 3.81 -9.94 -1.42
C PHE A 212 4.86 -9.41 -0.45
N GLY A 213 4.45 -9.09 0.77
CA GLY A 213 5.39 -8.58 1.75
C GLY A 213 4.81 -8.25 3.10
N ALA A 214 5.63 -7.59 3.90
CA ALA A 214 5.23 -7.01 5.18
C ALA A 214 5.91 -5.64 5.37
N PHE A 215 5.17 -4.71 5.98
CA PHE A 215 5.74 -3.47 6.52
C PHE A 215 5.78 -3.56 8.04
N ILE A 216 6.92 -3.22 8.62
CA ILE A 216 7.21 -3.40 10.04
C ILE A 216 7.81 -2.08 10.57
N PRO A 217 7.01 -1.25 11.24
CA PRO A 217 7.48 0.06 11.70
C PRO A 217 8.59 0.00 12.76
N ILE A 218 8.53 -0.95 13.69
CA ILE A 218 9.50 -1.08 14.79
C ILE A 218 9.97 -2.54 14.87
N PRO A 219 10.89 -2.95 13.97
CA PRO A 219 11.28 -4.37 13.82
C PRO A 219 11.78 -5.04 15.08
N SER A 220 12.49 -4.30 15.94
CA SER A 220 13.00 -4.82 17.21
C SER A 220 11.92 -5.15 18.26
N LYS A 221 10.67 -4.69 18.07
CA LYS A 221 9.57 -4.88 19.04
C LYS A 221 8.35 -5.58 18.45
N ASP A 222 7.98 -5.23 17.23
CA ASP A 222 6.73 -5.65 16.58
C ASP A 222 6.60 -7.17 16.43
N GLY A 223 7.72 -7.89 16.41
CA GLY A 223 7.72 -9.36 16.34
C GLY A 223 7.09 -9.99 17.57
N TYR A 224 7.41 -9.48 18.76
CA TYR A 224 6.81 -9.96 20.00
C TYR A 224 5.38 -9.44 20.18
N GLU A 225 5.18 -8.16 19.89
CA GLU A 225 3.92 -7.47 20.09
C GLU A 225 3.87 -6.25 19.18
N ILE A 226 2.86 -6.17 18.29
CA ILE A 226 2.63 -5.02 17.43
C ILE A 226 2.38 -3.79 18.30
N GLN A 227 3.24 -2.78 18.14
CA GLN A 227 3.25 -1.62 19.02
C GLN A 227 2.14 -0.62 18.67
N GLU A 228 1.63 0.04 19.71
CA GLU A 228 0.83 1.26 19.54
C GLU A 228 1.79 2.41 19.19
N GLN A 229 1.51 3.10 18.08
CA GLN A 229 2.25 4.30 17.69
C GLN A 229 1.78 5.46 18.60
N HIS A 230 2.67 6.03 19.41
CA HIS A 230 2.34 7.06 20.40
C HIS A 230 1.70 8.34 19.79
N ASP A 231 0.84 8.99 20.58
CA ASP A 231 -0.03 10.17 20.34
C ASP A 231 0.54 11.40 19.58
N HIS A 232 1.84 11.45 19.27
CA HIS A 232 2.45 12.63 18.66
C HIS A 232 2.53 12.59 17.13
N TRP A 233 2.35 11.41 16.53
CA TRP A 233 2.36 11.22 15.07
C TRP A 233 1.26 10.23 14.66
N PRO A 234 -0.03 10.66 14.68
CA PRO A 234 -1.19 9.81 14.39
C PRO A 234 -1.22 9.24 12.95
N GLU A 235 -0.23 9.59 12.13
CA GLU A 235 -0.09 9.21 10.73
C GLU A 235 0.75 7.93 10.55
N LEU A 236 1.44 7.44 11.59
CA LEU A 236 2.24 6.23 11.49
C LEU A 236 1.34 4.98 11.57
N PHE A 237 1.28 4.21 10.47
CA PHE A 237 0.56 2.94 10.43
C PHE A 237 1.18 1.85 11.31
N SER A 238 0.34 0.89 11.71
CA SER A 238 0.75 -0.36 12.36
C SER A 238 1.48 -1.29 11.38
N CYS A 239 1.93 -2.46 11.82
CA CYS A 239 2.45 -3.48 10.91
C CYS A 239 1.41 -3.82 9.83
N LEU A 240 1.86 -4.12 8.62
CA LEU A 240 0.98 -4.48 7.51
C LEU A 240 1.45 -5.76 6.84
N LEU A 241 0.52 -6.58 6.37
CA LEU A 241 0.81 -7.53 5.30
C LEU A 241 0.39 -6.93 3.97
N LEU A 242 1.27 -7.06 2.99
CA LEU A 242 1.16 -6.44 1.68
C LEU A 242 0.89 -7.50 0.63
N GLU A 243 -0.12 -7.24 -0.19
CA GLU A 243 -0.39 -7.99 -1.42
C GLU A 243 -0.39 -7.01 -2.57
N LEU A 244 0.72 -6.89 -3.29
CA LEU A 244 0.88 -5.85 -4.32
C LEU A 244 0.50 -6.38 -5.72
N SER A 245 0.70 -7.67 -5.97
CA SER A 245 0.34 -8.38 -7.20
C SER A 245 -0.14 -9.79 -6.86
N PRO A 246 -1.23 -10.29 -7.48
CA PRO A 246 -1.89 -9.78 -8.69
C PRO A 246 -3.04 -8.80 -8.46
N VAL A 247 -3.43 -8.60 -7.20
CA VAL A 247 -4.47 -7.65 -6.80
C VAL A 247 -3.97 -6.94 -5.55
N HIS A 248 -4.03 -5.61 -5.57
CA HIS A 248 -3.60 -4.80 -4.43
C HIS A 248 -4.54 -5.01 -3.23
N ASP A 249 -3.98 -5.37 -2.08
CA ASP A 249 -4.69 -5.41 -0.82
C ASP A 249 -3.71 -5.27 0.36
N VAL A 250 -4.24 -4.87 1.51
CA VAL A 250 -3.46 -4.64 2.73
C VAL A 250 -4.20 -5.22 3.92
N SER A 251 -3.52 -6.07 4.69
CA SER A 251 -4.05 -6.58 5.96
C SER A 251 -3.40 -5.83 7.12
N TRP A 252 -4.23 -5.12 7.88
CA TRP A 252 -3.80 -4.24 8.96
C TRP A 252 -3.48 -5.04 10.23
N GLY A 253 -2.31 -4.77 10.80
CA GLY A 253 -1.87 -5.31 12.08
C GLY A 253 -2.71 -4.76 13.23
N ASN A 254 -3.10 -5.64 14.14
CA ASN A 254 -3.80 -5.26 15.36
C ASN A 254 -2.79 -5.11 16.50
N ILE A 255 -2.86 -3.97 17.17
CA ILE A 255 -2.00 -3.62 18.30
C ILE A 255 -2.13 -4.67 19.42
N ASN A 256 -1.03 -4.92 20.14
CA ASN A 256 -0.93 -5.90 21.22
C ASN A 256 -1.07 -7.37 20.78
N ARG A 257 -0.93 -7.64 19.48
CA ARG A 257 -0.87 -9.00 18.92
C ARG A 257 0.55 -9.31 18.46
N PRO A 258 1.04 -10.57 18.52
CA PRO A 258 2.35 -10.91 17.98
C PRO A 258 2.40 -10.70 16.46
N GLY A 259 3.38 -9.92 15.97
CA GLY A 259 3.53 -9.64 14.54
C GLY A 259 4.03 -10.85 13.75
N TRP A 260 5.03 -11.57 14.27
CA TRP A 260 5.50 -12.81 13.65
C TRP A 260 6.05 -13.81 14.64
N SER A 261 6.17 -15.05 14.18
CA SER A 261 6.80 -16.14 14.91
C SER A 261 7.84 -16.83 14.02
N VAL A 262 8.91 -17.31 14.65
CA VAL A 262 10.00 -17.99 13.98
C VAL A 262 10.31 -19.31 14.64
N THR A 263 10.54 -20.32 13.83
CA THR A 263 11.05 -21.65 14.20
C THR A 263 12.25 -21.99 13.33
N SER A 264 12.86 -23.16 13.50
CA SER A 264 13.94 -23.63 12.62
C SER A 264 13.54 -23.71 11.15
N ASP A 265 12.26 -24.01 10.88
CA ASP A 265 11.79 -24.40 9.55
C ASP A 265 10.76 -23.43 8.95
N GLU A 266 10.26 -22.47 9.74
CA GLU A 266 9.15 -21.60 9.36
C GLU A 266 9.26 -20.21 10.00
N LEU A 267 8.97 -19.19 9.18
CA LEU A 267 8.74 -17.81 9.59
C LEU A 267 7.30 -17.46 9.20
N CYS A 268 6.49 -17.06 10.16
CA CYS A 268 5.07 -16.79 9.97
C CYS A 268 4.74 -15.39 10.49
N PHE A 269 4.38 -14.48 9.60
CA PHE A 269 3.75 -13.22 9.97
C PHE A 269 2.24 -13.44 10.10
N GLY A 270 1.68 -13.14 11.27
CA GLY A 270 0.27 -13.39 11.58
C GLY A 270 -0.06 -14.82 12.02
N GLU A 271 -1.35 -15.16 11.95
CA GLU A 271 -1.91 -16.42 12.43
C GLU A 271 -2.61 -17.17 11.28
N LYS A 272 -2.11 -18.35 10.88
CA LYS A 272 -2.58 -19.09 9.69
C LYS A 272 -4.09 -19.33 9.62
N ASP A 273 -4.71 -19.55 10.78
CA ASP A 273 -6.12 -19.89 10.90
C ASP A 273 -6.98 -18.72 11.42
N ASN A 274 -6.41 -17.53 11.62
CA ASN A 274 -7.11 -16.40 12.24
C ASN A 274 -6.67 -15.06 11.61
N GLY A 275 -7.46 -14.59 10.64
CA GLY A 275 -7.15 -13.38 9.88
C GLY A 275 -6.24 -13.65 8.69
N ALA A 276 -5.29 -12.75 8.44
CA ALA A 276 -4.32 -12.88 7.37
C ALA A 276 -2.96 -13.36 7.91
N ALA A 277 -2.28 -14.21 7.13
CA ALA A 277 -0.92 -14.61 7.46
C ALA A 277 -0.06 -14.86 6.22
N LEU A 278 1.23 -14.54 6.34
CA LEU A 278 2.27 -14.77 5.35
C LEU A 278 3.29 -15.75 5.94
N VAL A 279 3.39 -16.93 5.33
CA VAL A 279 4.13 -18.07 5.89
C VAL A 279 5.23 -18.50 4.94
N PHE A 280 6.48 -18.42 5.37
CA PHE A 280 7.64 -18.93 4.65
C PHE A 280 7.91 -20.38 5.06
N GLN A 281 8.05 -21.25 4.07
CA GLN A 281 8.24 -22.69 4.28
C GLN A 281 9.31 -23.26 3.34
N LYS A 282 9.67 -24.54 3.57
CA LYS A 282 10.57 -25.32 2.71
C LYS A 282 11.92 -24.61 2.44
N GLY A 283 12.50 -24.02 3.49
CA GLY A 283 13.76 -23.28 3.37
C GLY A 283 13.63 -22.02 2.50
N LEU A 284 12.54 -21.26 2.69
CA LEU A 284 12.24 -20.00 2.01
C LEU A 284 11.90 -20.11 0.52
N LYS A 285 11.87 -21.32 -0.05
CA LYS A 285 11.55 -21.55 -1.46
C LYS A 285 10.08 -21.40 -1.78
N GLU A 286 9.22 -21.63 -0.79
CA GLU A 286 7.78 -21.47 -0.94
C GLU A 286 7.26 -20.55 0.14
N THR A 287 6.26 -19.75 -0.24
CA THR A 287 5.52 -18.89 0.67
C THR A 287 4.05 -19.08 0.45
N THR A 288 3.28 -19.02 1.55
CA THR A 288 1.84 -19.11 1.51
C THR A 288 1.23 -17.85 2.11
N PHE A 289 0.34 -17.21 1.38
CA PHE A 289 -0.53 -16.16 1.91
C PHE A 289 -1.92 -16.73 2.20
N THR A 290 -2.33 -16.68 3.45
CA THR A 290 -3.63 -17.19 3.92
C THR A 290 -4.55 -16.05 4.32
N ARG A 291 -5.85 -16.24 4.08
CA ARG A 291 -6.91 -15.34 4.52
C ARG A 291 -8.04 -16.14 5.13
N ASN A 292 -8.39 -15.80 6.36
CA ASN A 292 -9.58 -16.26 7.05
C ASN A 292 -10.39 -15.06 7.54
N THR A 293 -11.56 -14.85 6.94
CA THR A 293 -12.51 -13.79 7.28
C THR A 293 -13.38 -14.14 8.49
N GLU A 294 -13.43 -15.41 8.90
CA GLU A 294 -14.01 -15.87 10.16
C GLU A 294 -13.02 -15.67 11.32
N GLN A 295 -12.49 -14.45 11.41
CA GLN A 295 -11.43 -14.05 12.34
C GLN A 295 -11.98 -13.59 13.68
N LYS A 296 -11.23 -13.85 14.76
CA LYS A 296 -11.49 -13.36 16.10
C LYS A 296 -10.20 -12.85 16.71
N ASP A 297 -10.10 -11.53 16.85
CA ASP A 297 -8.92 -10.86 17.39
C ASP A 297 -7.61 -11.32 16.70
N PRO A 298 -7.51 -11.22 15.36
CA PRO A 298 -6.36 -11.70 14.61
C PRO A 298 -5.15 -10.79 14.78
N ALA A 299 -3.93 -11.29 14.57
CA ALA A 299 -2.75 -10.44 14.45
C ALA A 299 -2.82 -9.49 13.25
N TYR A 300 -3.29 -9.97 12.08
CA TYR A 300 -3.57 -9.13 10.92
C TYR A 300 -4.98 -9.38 10.41
N THR A 301 -5.71 -8.30 10.14
CA THR A 301 -7.12 -8.38 9.74
C THR A 301 -7.22 -8.75 8.26
N ALA A 302 -7.81 -9.91 7.96
CA ALA A 302 -8.14 -10.30 6.60
C ALA A 302 -9.30 -9.47 6.04
N THR A 303 -9.16 -9.04 4.79
CA THR A 303 -10.16 -8.21 4.12
C THR A 303 -11.36 -9.05 3.64
N ALA A 304 -12.56 -8.73 4.12
CA ALA A 304 -13.76 -9.55 3.90
C ALA A 304 -14.09 -9.82 2.42
N TRP A 305 -13.87 -8.85 1.54
CA TRP A 305 -14.22 -8.99 0.12
C TRP A 305 -13.32 -9.95 -0.65
N ARG A 306 -12.08 -10.18 -0.19
CA ARG A 306 -11.18 -11.19 -0.77
C ARG A 306 -11.69 -12.61 -0.51
N GLY A 307 -12.51 -12.78 0.53
CA GLY A 307 -12.98 -14.06 1.00
C GLY A 307 -11.88 -14.91 1.65
N ASN A 308 -12.26 -16.13 2.02
CA ASN A 308 -11.32 -17.11 2.56
C ASN A 308 -10.50 -17.73 1.43
N GLY A 309 -9.22 -17.97 1.66
CA GLY A 309 -8.39 -18.64 0.67
C GLY A 309 -6.91 -18.68 1.01
N THR A 310 -6.20 -19.43 0.19
CA THR A 310 -4.76 -19.66 0.31
C THR A 310 -4.13 -19.42 -1.05
N THR A 311 -3.02 -18.68 -1.08
CA THR A 311 -2.22 -18.43 -2.28
C THR A 311 -0.81 -18.96 -2.02
N GLU A 312 -0.42 -19.98 -2.77
CA GLU A 312 0.91 -20.58 -2.70
C GLU A 312 1.82 -19.95 -3.77
N ILE A 313 3.00 -19.53 -3.36
CA ILE A 313 3.96 -18.77 -4.17
C ILE A 313 5.28 -19.54 -4.18
N ASP A 314 5.77 -19.82 -5.38
CA ASP A 314 7.13 -20.25 -5.63
C ASP A 314 8.03 -19.01 -5.61
N VAL A 315 8.94 -18.94 -4.64
CA VAL A 315 9.70 -17.73 -4.30
C VAL A 315 10.93 -17.62 -5.19
N GLU A 316 11.02 -16.53 -5.95
CA GLU A 316 12.18 -16.23 -6.80
C GLU A 316 13.19 -15.34 -6.07
N THR A 317 12.72 -14.35 -5.32
CA THR A 317 13.59 -13.41 -4.61
C THR A 317 12.89 -12.87 -3.36
N ILE A 318 13.67 -12.68 -2.30
CA ILE A 318 13.25 -11.98 -1.09
C ILE A 318 14.18 -10.77 -0.90
N GLU A 319 13.62 -9.60 -0.66
CA GLU A 319 14.37 -8.38 -0.38
C GLU A 319 13.91 -7.75 0.94
N ILE A 320 14.87 -7.22 1.71
CA ILE A 320 14.62 -6.44 2.91
C ILE A 320 15.14 -5.02 2.66
N TRP A 321 14.25 -4.05 2.82
CA TRP A 321 14.50 -2.63 2.65
C TRP A 321 14.26 -1.89 3.96
N SER A 322 14.98 -0.79 4.18
CA SER A 322 14.80 0.05 5.37
C SER A 322 15.17 1.50 5.08
N ASP A 323 14.56 2.42 5.81
CA ASP A 323 14.84 3.86 5.78
C ASP A 323 15.88 4.24 6.82
N LEU A 324 17.12 3.95 6.49
CA LEU A 324 18.23 4.25 7.39
C LEU A 324 18.45 5.77 7.45
N TYR A 325 18.05 6.37 8.57
CA TYR A 325 18.30 7.77 8.91
C TYR A 325 19.82 7.98 8.98
N SER A 326 20.40 8.81 8.12
CA SER A 326 21.83 9.11 8.23
C SER A 326 22.07 10.03 9.43
N THR A 327 22.55 9.46 10.53
CA THR A 327 23.30 10.24 11.52
C THR A 327 24.72 10.47 11.00
N GLU A 328 24.87 11.05 9.81
CA GLU A 328 26.16 11.56 9.32
C GLU A 328 26.17 13.08 9.48
N ASN A 329 26.40 13.52 10.72
CA ASN A 329 26.94 14.84 11.06
C ASN A 329 27.61 14.72 12.44
N ASP A 330 28.80 14.14 12.47
CA ASP A 330 29.79 14.32 13.53
C ASP A 330 31.08 14.91 12.94
#